data_AF-A0A6G4ZRF7-F1
#
_entry.id   AF-A0A6G4ZRF7-F1
#
_cell.length_a   1.000
_cell.length_b   1.000
_cell.length_c   1.000
_cell.angle_alpha   90.00
_cell.angle_beta   90.00
_cell.angle_gamma   90.00
#
_symmetry.space_group_name_H-M   'P 1'
#
loop_
_entity.id
_entity.type
_entity.pdbx_description
1 polymer ?
#
loop_
_entity_poly.entity_id
_entity_poly.type
_entity_poly.pdbx_seq_one_letter_code
_entity_poly.pdbx_strand_id
1 'polypeptide(L)'
;MDVLQLSQDIEVAHIGPSLEKGRLPTVIYFSLSGQESLELDPYNQPAVYLAGKGIHVFSLNLPAHGPNLNAALAIGTWAKEFQEGKDPLTPFLKSVHFAIDALIEKGWIVREK
;
A
#
# COMPACT_ATOMS: atom_id res chain seq x y z
N MET A 1 5.09 10.84 -7.90
CA MET A 1 4.79 9.84 -6.85
C MET A 1 4.04 10.61 -5.81
N ASP A 2 2.86 10.11 -5.46
CA ASP A 2 1.92 10.80 -4.60
C ASP A 2 1.70 9.96 -3.35
N VAL A 3 1.62 10.60 -2.19
CA VAL A 3 1.33 9.93 -0.91
C VAL A 3 -0.06 10.36 -0.47
N LEU A 4 -0.96 9.38 -0.37
CA LEU A 4 -2.38 9.59 -0.13
C LEU A 4 -2.73 9.14 1.29
N GLN A 5 -3.17 10.08 2.12
CA GLN A 5 -3.75 9.76 3.42
C GLN A 5 -5.22 9.36 3.21
N LEU A 6 -5.54 8.07 3.31
CA LEU A 6 -6.90 7.57 3.08
C LEU A 6 -7.70 7.44 4.38
N SER A 7 -7.04 7.19 5.51
CA SER A 7 -7.63 7.20 6.86
C SER A 7 -6.64 7.76 7.88
N GLN A 8 -6.97 7.81 9.17
CA GLN A 8 -5.98 8.19 10.19
C GLN A 8 -4.78 7.21 10.25
N ASP A 9 -5.02 5.95 9.88
CA ASP A 9 -4.07 4.85 10.12
C ASP A 9 -3.47 4.25 8.84
N ILE A 10 -3.94 4.68 7.66
CA ILE A 10 -3.41 4.22 6.38
C ILE A 10 -3.01 5.37 5.47
N GLU A 11 -1.74 5.29 5.12
CA GLU A 11 -1.09 6.02 4.05
C GLU A 11 -0.87 5.06 2.86
N VAL A 12 -1.11 5.55 1.66
CA VAL A 12 -0.92 4.79 0.41
C VAL A 12 -0.04 5.60 -0.54
N ALA A 13 1.11 5.07 -0.89
CA ALA A 13 1.97 5.65 -1.92
C ALA A 13 1.46 5.25 -3.32
N HIS A 14 1.62 6.12 -4.30
CA HIS A 14 1.15 5.92 -5.67
C HIS A 14 2.20 6.33 -6.71
N ILE A 15 2.33 5.50 -7.73
CA ILE A 15 3.03 5.82 -8.98
C ILE A 15 2.20 5.32 -10.17
N GLY A 16 2.25 6.05 -11.28
CA GLY A 16 1.48 5.73 -12.48
C GLY A 16 0.98 6.99 -13.17
N PRO A 17 -0.02 6.84 -14.06
CA PRO A 17 -0.72 7.97 -14.63
C PRO A 17 -1.41 8.82 -13.55
N SER A 18 -1.64 10.11 -13.85
CA SER A 18 -2.44 10.98 -12.98
C SER A 18 -3.78 10.34 -12.61
N LEU A 19 -4.15 10.44 -11.33
CA LEU A 19 -5.43 9.98 -10.79
C LEU A 19 -6.63 10.69 -11.45
N GLU A 20 -6.42 11.87 -12.05
CA GLU A 20 -7.43 12.59 -12.84
C GLU A 20 -7.83 11.86 -14.13
N LYS A 21 -7.03 10.90 -14.61
CA LYS A 21 -7.40 10.05 -15.74
C LYS A 21 -8.51 9.05 -15.40
N GLY A 22 -8.93 8.99 -14.13
CA GLY A 22 -10.03 8.17 -13.66
C GLY A 22 -9.63 6.71 -13.50
N ARG A 23 -10.57 5.80 -13.75
CA ARG A 23 -10.44 4.39 -13.41
C ARG A 23 -9.49 3.69 -14.38
N LEU A 24 -8.33 3.26 -13.90
CA LEU A 24 -7.37 2.46 -14.67
C LEU A 24 -7.11 1.10 -14.01
N PRO A 25 -6.60 0.10 -14.78
CA PRO A 25 -6.07 -1.12 -14.20
C PRO A 25 -5.05 -0.80 -13.11
N THR A 26 -5.09 -1.56 -12.03
CA THR A 26 -4.37 -1.23 -10.79
C THR A 26 -3.67 -2.44 -10.20
N VAL A 27 -2.47 -2.22 -9.67
CA VAL A 27 -1.74 -3.17 -8.82
C VAL A 27 -1.57 -2.54 -7.44
N ILE A 28 -1.77 -3.34 -6.38
CA ILE A 28 -1.61 -2.90 -4.99
C ILE A 28 -0.52 -3.76 -4.34
N TYR A 29 0.54 -3.12 -3.87
CA TYR A 29 1.61 -3.74 -3.12
C TYR A 29 1.36 -3.64 -1.62
N PHE A 30 1.58 -4.75 -0.92
CA PHE A 30 1.72 -4.79 0.53
C PHE A 30 3.19 -5.06 0.82
N SER A 31 3.90 -4.06 1.33
CA SER A 31 5.36 -4.10 1.41
C SER A 31 5.86 -3.71 2.79
N LEU A 32 7.11 -4.07 3.07
CA LEU A 32 7.82 -3.67 4.28
C LEU A 32 8.25 -2.19 4.23
N SER A 33 8.16 -1.56 3.05
CA SER A 33 8.65 -0.22 2.75
C SER A 33 7.85 0.34 1.56
N GLY A 34 6.68 0.87 1.86
CA GLY A 34 5.63 1.28 0.92
C GLY A 34 6.16 2.21 -0.16
N GLN A 35 6.72 3.34 0.27
CA GLN A 35 7.24 4.38 -0.59
C GLN A 35 8.51 3.94 -1.31
N GLU A 36 9.46 3.32 -0.59
CA GLU A 36 10.74 2.88 -1.17
C GLU A 36 10.53 1.81 -2.25
N SER A 37 9.49 0.97 -2.11
CA SER A 37 9.09 0.01 -3.16
C SER A 37 8.66 0.67 -4.47
N LEU A 38 8.35 1.97 -4.46
CA LEU A 38 7.97 2.74 -5.64
C LEU A 38 9.07 3.70 -6.13
N GLU A 39 10.06 4.02 -5.28
CA GLU A 39 11.06 5.06 -5.56
C GLU A 39 12.50 4.55 -5.66
N LEU A 40 12.87 3.56 -4.85
CA LEU A 40 14.27 3.18 -4.68
C LEU A 40 14.70 2.11 -5.68
N ASP A 41 15.70 2.42 -6.48
CA ASP A 41 16.35 1.45 -7.35
C ASP A 41 17.15 0.39 -6.55
N PRO A 42 17.17 -0.88 -6.99
CA PRO A 42 16.44 -1.45 -8.13
C PRO A 42 15.03 -1.97 -7.77
N TYR A 43 14.56 -1.75 -6.54
CA TYR A 43 13.32 -2.32 -6.02
C TYR A 43 12.06 -1.75 -6.69
N ASN A 44 12.12 -0.50 -7.13
CA ASN A 44 11.05 0.20 -7.83
C ASN A 44 10.81 -0.28 -9.29
N GLN A 45 11.72 -1.07 -9.88
CA GLN A 45 11.70 -1.39 -11.30
C GLN A 45 10.37 -2.02 -11.79
N PRO A 46 9.72 -2.94 -11.04
CA PRO A 46 8.40 -3.44 -11.41
C PRO A 46 7.34 -2.33 -11.43
N ALA A 47 7.35 -1.44 -10.43
CA ALA A 47 6.40 -0.34 -10.34
C ALA A 47 6.59 0.66 -11.49
N VAL A 48 7.84 1.00 -11.80
CA VAL A 48 8.21 1.89 -12.92
C VAL A 48 7.76 1.29 -14.25
N TYR A 49 7.99 0.00 -14.47
CA TYR A 49 7.55 -0.70 -15.68
C TYR A 49 6.03 -0.65 -15.84
N LEU A 50 5.28 -0.98 -14.79
CA LEU A 50 3.81 -0.99 -14.81
C LEU A 50 3.23 0.42 -15.00
N ALA A 51 3.78 1.42 -14.31
CA ALA A 51 3.43 2.83 -14.49
C ALA A 51 3.56 3.26 -15.96
N GLY A 52 4.66 2.85 -16.63
CA GLY A 52 4.88 3.10 -18.06
C GLY A 52 3.89 2.40 -19.00
N LYS A 53 3.12 1.42 -18.51
CA LYS A 53 2.03 0.75 -19.24
C LYS A 53 0.65 1.33 -18.98
N GLY A 54 0.56 2.44 -18.25
CA GLY A 54 -0.73 3.07 -17.94
C GLY A 54 -1.49 2.40 -16.79
N ILE A 55 -0.78 1.67 -15.92
CA ILE A 55 -1.33 1.00 -14.75
C ILE A 55 -1.08 1.87 -13.52
N HIS A 56 -2.07 2.02 -12.64
CA HIS A 56 -1.83 2.60 -11.32
C HIS A 56 -1.16 1.56 -10.41
N VAL A 57 -0.10 1.98 -9.71
CA VAL A 57 0.57 1.15 -8.71
C VAL A 57 0.44 1.86 -7.38
N PHE A 58 -0.29 1.25 -6.46
CA PHE A 58 -0.38 1.70 -5.07
C PHE A 58 0.46 0.81 -4.17
N SER A 59 1.05 1.36 -3.12
CA SER A 59 1.84 0.60 -2.15
C SER A 59 1.49 1.01 -0.73
N LEU A 60 1.27 0.01 0.13
CA LEU A 60 0.98 0.17 1.55
C LEU A 60 2.06 -0.48 2.38
N ASN A 61 2.37 0.14 3.51
CA ASN A 61 3.20 -0.47 4.55
C ASN A 61 2.42 -1.57 5.27
N LEU A 62 3.07 -2.71 5.48
CA LEU A 62 2.58 -3.75 6.37
C LEU A 62 2.55 -3.27 7.84
N PRO A 63 1.79 -3.91 8.73
CA PRO A 63 1.77 -3.54 10.15
C PRO A 63 3.16 -3.53 10.76
N ALA A 64 3.42 -2.57 11.65
CA ALA A 64 4.74 -2.33 12.25
C ALA A 64 5.85 -1.96 11.24
N HIS A 65 5.50 -1.59 10.01
CA HIS A 65 6.41 -1.02 9.01
C HIS A 65 5.99 0.42 8.66
N GLY A 66 6.94 1.18 8.11
CA GLY A 66 6.71 2.55 7.65
C GLY A 66 7.65 3.57 8.28
N PRO A 67 7.42 4.87 8.01
CA PRO A 67 8.28 5.94 8.45
C PRO A 67 8.42 5.95 9.97
N ASN A 68 9.66 6.03 10.46
CA ASN A 68 10.02 6.05 11.88
C ASN A 68 9.84 4.72 12.64
N LEU A 69 9.55 3.61 11.95
CA LEU A 69 9.52 2.28 12.53
C LEU A 69 10.77 1.47 12.14
N ASN A 70 11.25 0.64 13.06
CA ASN A 70 12.36 -0.26 12.77
C ASN A 70 11.83 -1.55 12.15
N ALA A 71 11.91 -1.65 10.82
CA ALA A 71 11.47 -2.83 10.06
C ALA A 71 12.10 -4.14 10.55
N ALA A 72 13.34 -4.11 11.07
CA ALA A 72 14.00 -5.30 11.61
C ALA A 72 13.28 -5.87 12.85
N LEU A 73 12.48 -5.07 13.55
CA LEU A 73 11.71 -5.49 14.71
C LEU A 73 10.28 -5.93 14.36
N ALA A 74 9.78 -5.63 13.17
CA ALA A 74 8.37 -5.81 12.82
C ALA A 74 7.90 -7.26 12.91
N ILE A 75 8.68 -8.20 12.36
CA ILE A 75 8.38 -9.64 12.46
C ILE A 75 8.43 -10.12 13.91
N GLY A 76 9.34 -9.58 14.72
CA GLY A 76 9.40 -9.86 16.16
C GLY A 76 8.15 -9.37 16.89
N THR A 77 7.66 -8.19 16.55
CA THR A 77 6.39 -7.64 17.05
C THR A 77 5.22 -8.55 16.69
N TRP A 78 5.12 -9.00 15.43
CA TRP A 78 4.05 -9.89 15.02
C TRP A 78 4.09 -11.22 15.77
N ALA A 79 5.27 -11.82 15.88
CA ALA A 79 5.46 -13.08 16.61
C ALA A 79 5.03 -12.95 18.07
N LYS A 80 5.40 -11.86 18.74
CA LYS A 80 4.97 -11.57 20.11
C LYS A 80 3.46 -11.44 20.22
N GLU A 81 2.83 -10.68 19.33
CA GLU A 81 1.38 -10.49 19.36
C GLU A 81 0.63 -11.81 19.15
N PHE A 82 1.04 -12.63 18.19
CA PHE A 82 0.46 -13.96 17.99
C PHE A 82 0.63 -14.86 19.21
N GLN A 83 1.81 -14.84 19.86
CA GLN A 83 2.06 -15.61 21.09
C GLN A 83 1.18 -15.15 22.26
N GLU A 84 0.83 -13.87 22.32
CA GLU A 84 -0.09 -13.29 23.30
C GLU A 84 -1.58 -13.52 22.94
N GLY A 85 -1.87 -14.26 21.86
CA GLY A 85 -3.23 -14.51 21.38
C GLY A 85 -3.90 -13.30 20.73
N LYS A 86 -3.12 -12.28 20.34
CA LYS A 86 -3.58 -11.10 19.60
C LYS A 86 -3.52 -11.34 18.09
N ASP A 87 -4.25 -10.51 17.36
CA ASP A 87 -4.30 -10.53 15.90
C ASP A 87 -3.82 -9.17 15.32
N PRO A 88 -2.53 -9.06 14.93
CA PRO A 88 -1.99 -7.86 14.28
C PRO A 88 -2.55 -7.61 12.88
N LEU A 89 -3.04 -8.65 12.20
CA LEU A 89 -3.32 -8.60 10.76
C LEU A 89 -4.77 -8.22 10.47
N THR A 90 -5.74 -8.69 11.25
CA THR A 90 -7.16 -8.33 11.02
C THR A 90 -7.42 -6.83 11.08
N PRO A 91 -6.90 -6.05 12.04
CA PRO A 91 -7.07 -4.60 12.04
C PRO A 91 -6.51 -3.96 10.77
N PHE A 92 -5.33 -4.41 10.33
CA PHE A 92 -4.72 -3.94 9.10
C PHE A 92 -5.55 -4.27 7.86
N LEU A 93 -6.04 -5.51 7.73
CA LEU A 93 -6.87 -5.93 6.61
C LEU A 93 -8.19 -5.13 6.53
N LYS A 94 -8.76 -4.76 7.68
CA LYS A 94 -9.93 -3.85 7.72
C LYS A 94 -9.57 -2.46 7.18
N SER A 95 -8.43 -1.92 7.59
CA SER A 95 -7.96 -0.63 7.07
C SER A 95 -7.65 -0.71 5.57
N VAL A 96 -7.05 -1.80 5.09
CA VAL A 96 -6.80 -2.05 3.67
C VAL A 96 -8.11 -2.10 2.88
N HIS A 97 -9.12 -2.81 3.39
CA HIS A 97 -10.44 -2.86 2.75
C HIS A 97 -11.04 -1.46 2.61
N PHE A 98 -10.99 -0.67 3.68
CA PHE A 98 -11.44 0.73 3.67
C PHE A 98 -10.67 1.58 2.65
N ALA A 99 -9.35 1.43 2.59
CA ALA A 99 -8.50 2.13 1.63
C ALA A 99 -8.88 1.78 0.18
N ILE A 100 -9.05 0.50 -0.13
CA ILE A 100 -9.45 0.04 -1.47
C ILE A 100 -10.83 0.57 -1.83
N ASP A 101 -11.80 0.50 -0.93
CA ASP A 101 -13.14 1.06 -1.15
C ASP A 101 -13.08 2.56 -1.44
N ALA A 102 -12.30 3.32 -0.66
CA ALA A 102 -12.10 4.76 -0.89
C ALA A 102 -11.48 5.06 -2.26
N LEU A 103 -10.52 4.27 -2.72
CA LEU A 103 -9.90 4.42 -4.05
C LEU A 103 -10.90 4.09 -5.19
N ILE A 104 -11.79 3.10 -4.97
CA ILE A 104 -12.87 2.75 -5.91
C ILE A 104 -13.93 3.86 -5.96
N GLU A 105 -14.35 4.38 -4.81
CA GLU A 105 -15.34 5.46 -4.68
C GLU A 105 -14.87 6.74 -5.34
N LYS A 106 -13.59 7.09 -5.17
CA LYS A 106 -12.94 8.22 -5.87
C LYS A 106 -12.80 8.01 -7.37
N GLY A 107 -13.05 6.79 -7.86
CA GLY A 107 -13.01 6.47 -9.28
C GLY A 107 -11.59 6.35 -9.82
N TRP A 108 -10.62 5.94 -9.01
CA TRP A 108 -9.24 5.72 -9.45
C TRP A 108 -8.97 4.26 -9.80
N ILE A 109 -9.66 3.33 -9.13
CA ILE A 109 -9.52 1.89 -9.37
C ILE A 109 -10.78 1.33 -10.04
N VAL A 110 -10.60 0.38 -10.96
CA VAL A 110 -11.69 -0.43 -11.53
C VAL A 110 -12.00 -1.60 -10.59
N ARG A 111 -13.25 -1.74 -10.16
CA ARG A 111 -13.74 -2.99 -9.56
C ARG A 111 -14.20 -3.90 -10.68
N GLU A 112 -13.50 -5.01 -10.90
CA GLU A 112 -14.02 -6.07 -11.78
C GLU A 112 -15.32 -6.61 -11.17
N LYS A 113 -16.33 -6.84 -12.03
CA LYS A 113 -17.66 -7.30 -11.64
C LYS A 113 -17.71 -8.81 -11.52
#